data_AF-A0A453RHT2-F1
#
_entry.id   AF-A0A453RHT2-F1
#
_cell.length_a   1.000
_cell.length_b   1.000
_cell.length_c   1.000
_cell.angle_alpha   90.00
_cell.angle_beta   90.00
_cell.angle_gamma   90.00
#
_symmetry.space_group_name_H-M   'P 1'
#
loop_
_entity.id
_entity.type
_entity.pdbx_description
1 polymer ?
#
loop_
_entity_poly.entity_id
_entity_poly.type
_entity_poly.pdbx_seq_one_letter_code
_entity_poly.pdbx_strand_id
1 'polypeptide(L)' 'MHPAVKSLVGSTLGMAALQVTLGISTLLMYVPTSLGSAHQAGALTLLSLMILLTHTLRRPSPALLKSLASAVKST' A
#
# COMPACT_ATOMS: atom_id res chain seq x y z
N MET A 1 5.51 4.26 16.72
CA MET A 1 5.14 4.21 15.29
C MET A 1 4.01 5.19 15.06
N HIS A 2 4.03 5.97 13.98
CA HIS A 2 2.96 6.93 13.68
C HIS A 2 1.61 6.19 13.55
N PRO A 3 0.50 6.68 14.16
CA PRO A 3 -0.78 5.98 14.16
C PRO A 3 -1.29 5.65 12.75
N ALA A 4 -1.01 6.52 11.77
CA ALA A 4 -1.35 6.25 10.36
C ALA A 4 -0.64 5.01 9.81
N VAL A 5 0.63 4.75 10.18
CA VAL A 5 1.37 3.56 9.73
C VAL A 5 0.73 2.29 10.30
N LYS A 6 0.33 2.30 11.57
CA LYS A 6 -0.33 1.14 12.20
C LYS A 6 -1.67 0.84 11.52
N SER A 7 -2.46 1.87 11.25
CA SER A 7 -3.70 1.73 10.49
C SER A 7 -3.46 1.18 9.09
N LEU A 8 -2.46 1.70 8.38
CA LEU A 8 -2.16 1.30 7.01
C LEU A 8 -1.66 -0.13 6.89
N VAL A 9 -0.86 -0.61 7.85
CA VAL A 9 -0.48 -2.02 7.96
C VAL A 9 -1.71 -2.90 8.14
N GLY A 10 -2.63 -2.52 9.04
CA GLY A 10 -3.89 -3.23 9.26
C GLY A 10 -4.75 -3.30 7.99
N SER A 11 -4.94 -2.17 7.29
CA SER A 11 -5.69 -2.12 6.03
C SER A 11 -5.05 -2.98 4.94
N THR A 12 -3.72 -2.96 4.84
CA THR A 12 -2.98 -3.78 3.86
C THR A 12 -3.19 -5.27 4.13
N LEU A 13 -3.08 -5.70 5.39
CA LEU A 13 -3.29 -7.09 5.78
C LEU A 13 -4.75 -7.53 5.57
N GLY A 14 -5.71 -6.68 5.93
CA GLY A 14 -7.13 -6.94 5.70
C GLY A 14 -7.47 -7.10 4.22
N MET A 15 -6.95 -6.22 3.36
CA MET A 15 -7.12 -6.33 1.91
C MET A 15 -6.43 -7.58 1.35
N ALA A 16 -5.25 -7.95 1.84
CA ALA A 16 -4.59 -9.20 1.44
C ALA A 16 -5.45 -10.44 1.76
N ALA A 17 -6.04 -10.49 2.96
CA ALA A 17 -6.95 -11.57 3.34
C ALA A 17 -8.20 -11.61 2.45
N LEU A 18 -8.83 -10.45 2.18
CA LEU A 18 -9.94 -10.34 1.24
C LEU A 18 -9.56 -10.86 -0.15
N GLN A 19 -8.35 -10.56 -0.60
CA GLN A 19 -7.87 -10.96 -1.91
C GLN A 19 -7.68 -12.48 -2.05
N VAL A 20 -7.17 -13.13 -1.00
CA VAL A 20 -7.08 -14.59 -0.92
C VAL A 20 -8.48 -15.21 -0.98
N THR A 21 -9.41 -14.69 -0.17
CA THR A 21 -10.80 -15.16 -0.17
C THR A 21 -11.43 -15.02 -1.55
N LEU A 22 -11.33 -13.84 -2.18
CA LEU A 22 -11.83 -13.61 -3.53
C LEU A 22 -11.19 -14.56 -4.55
N GLY A 23 -9.87 -14.78 -4.49
CA GLY A 23 -9.16 -15.69 -5.38
C GLY A 23 -9.61 -17.15 -5.25
N ILE A 24 -9.93 -17.60 -4.04
CA ILE A 24 -10.52 -18.92 -3.83
C ILE A 24 -11.96 -18.94 -4.36
N SER A 25 -12.75 -17.91 -4.07
CA SER A 25 -14.14 -17.79 -4.53
C SER A 25 -14.25 -17.75 -6.06
N THR A 26 -13.31 -17.12 -6.78
CA THR A 26 -13.33 -17.14 -8.25
C THR A 26 -13.15 -18.57 -8.77
N LEU A 27 -12.24 -19.37 -8.20
CA LEU A 27 -12.04 -20.75 -8.61
C LEU A 27 -13.25 -21.63 -8.29
N LEU A 28 -13.79 -21.53 -7.07
CA LEU A 28 -14.94 -22.34 -6.63
C LEU A 28 -16.21 -22.04 -7.43
N MET A 29 -16.36 -20.82 -7.95
CA MET A 29 -17.51 -20.39 -8.74
C MET A 29 -17.27 -20.34 -10.25
N TYR A 30 -16.20 -20.98 -10.75
CA TYR A 30 -15.88 -21.06 -12.18
C TYR A 30 -15.66 -19.71 -12.87
N VAL A 31 -14.91 -18.83 -12.19
CA VAL A 31 -14.41 -17.54 -12.68
C VAL A 31 -15.53 -16.62 -13.21
N PRO A 32 -16.56 -16.31 -12.39
CA PRO A 32 -17.61 -15.40 -12.82
C PRO A 32 -17.03 -13.99 -12.98
N THR A 33 -17.44 -13.28 -14.02
CA THR A 33 -16.86 -11.98 -14.40
C THR A 33 -16.94 -10.93 -13.28
N SER A 34 -18.00 -10.94 -12.50
CA SER A 34 -18.19 -10.02 -11.36
C SER A 34 -17.20 -10.27 -10.21
N LEU A 35 -16.90 -11.53 -9.88
CA LEU A 35 -15.88 -11.84 -8.86
C LEU A 35 -14.48 -11.67 -9.42
N GLY A 36 -14.27 -12.00 -10.69
CA GLY A 36 -13.01 -11.75 -11.38
C GLY A 36 -12.67 -10.26 -11.39
N SER A 37 -13.63 -9.39 -11.71
CA SER A 37 -13.41 -7.94 -11.67
C SER A 37 -13.20 -7.42 -10.26
N ALA A 38 -13.95 -7.92 -9.26
CA ALA A 38 -13.73 -7.60 -7.85
C ALA A 38 -12.32 -8.02 -7.39
N HIS A 39 -11.85 -9.20 -7.79
CA HIS A 39 -10.50 -9.67 -7.54
C HIS A 39 -9.47 -8.73 -8.17
N GLN A 40 -9.62 -8.34 -9.44
CA GLN A 40 -8.64 -7.44 -10.08
C GLN A 40 -8.62 -6.05 -9.43
N ALA A 41 -9.79 -5.47 -9.12
CA ALA A 41 -9.88 -4.20 -8.40
C ALA A 41 -9.27 -4.30 -6.99
N GLY A 42 -9.46 -5.43 -6.30
CA GLY A 42 -8.85 -5.71 -5.01
C GLY A 42 -7.32 -5.80 -5.08
N ALA A 43 -6.76 -6.40 -6.13
CA ALA A 43 -5.33 -6.45 -6.35
C ALA A 43 -4.72 -5.05 -6.55
N LEU A 44 -5.37 -4.18 -7.34
CA LEU A 44 -4.96 -2.78 -7.52
C LEU A 44 -5.05 -1.98 -6.21
N THR A 45 -6.08 -2.24 -5.40
CA THR A 45 -6.23 -1.63 -4.08
C THR A 45 -5.10 -2.05 -3.15
N LEU A 46 -4.79 -3.35 -3.10
CA LEU A 46 -3.68 -3.88 -2.30
C LEU A 46 -2.34 -3.29 -2.74
N LEU A 47 -2.09 -3.22 -4.06
CA LEU A 47 -0.90 -2.59 -4.61
C LEU A 47 -0.80 -1.11 -4.18
N SER A 48 -1.89 -0.36 -4.25
CA SER A 48 -1.93 1.04 -3.85
C SER A 48 -1.63 1.22 -2.36
N LEU A 49 -2.18 0.36 -1.50
CA LEU A 49 -1.88 0.36 -0.06
C LEU A 49 -0.40 0.04 0.21
N MET A 50 0.18 -0.93 -0.51
CA MET A 50 1.60 -1.27 -0.38
C MET A 50 2.50 -0.11 -0.82
N ILE A 51 2.21 0.53 -1.96
CA ILE A 51 2.94 1.72 -2.43
C ILE A 51 2.88 2.83 -1.37
N LEU A 52 1.67 3.14 -0.87
CA LEU A 52 1.49 4.15 0.17
C LEU A 52 2.27 3.80 1.45
N LEU A 53 2.27 2.53 1.87
CA LEU A 53 3.00 2.07 3.04
C LEU A 53 4.51 2.22 2.86
N THR A 54 5.05 1.80 1.72
CA THR A 54 6.47 1.96 1.40
C THR A 54 6.87 3.43 1.39
N HIS A 55 6.07 4.31 0.78
CA HIS A 55 6.34 5.75 0.79
C HIS A 55 6.25 6.36 2.19
N THR A 56 5.30 5.92 3.02
CA THR A 56 5.15 6.43 4.40
C THR A 56 6.30 5.98 5.30
N LEU A 57 6.86 4.80 5.06
CA LEU A 57 8.02 4.28 5.81
C LEU A 57 9.35 4.82 5.30
N ARG A 58 9.38 5.42 4.10
CA ARG A 58 10.60 5.96 3.50
C ARG A 58 11.10 7.16 4.29
N ARG A 59 12.35 7.06 4.78
CA ARG A 59 13.01 8.19 5.44
C ARG A 59 13.51 9.20 4.40
N PRO A 60 13.47 10.51 4.69
CA PRO A 60 14.08 11.52 3.83
C PRO A 60 15.59 11.27 3.66
N SER A 61 16.10 11.53 2.45
CA SER A 61 17.51 11.31 2.12
C SER A 61 18.41 12.20 2.99
N PRO A 62 19.41 11.64 3.69
CA PRO A 62 20.35 12.42 4.49
C PRO A 62 21.09 13.47 3.66
N ALA A 63 21.39 13.18 2.40
CA ALA A 63 22.04 14.10 1.48
C ALA A 63 21.14 15.30 1.13
N LEU A 64 19.84 15.04 0.89
CA LEU A 64 18.85 16.09 0.66
C LEU A 64 18.73 16.98 1.89
N LEU A 65 18.57 16.38 3.08
CA LEU A 65 18.49 17.13 4.34
C LEU A 65 19.73 18.01 4.57
N LYS A 66 20.93 17.49 4.26
CA LYS A 66 22.18 18.26 4.36
C LYS A 66 22.23 19.42 3.38
N SER A 67 21.77 19.22 2.15
CA SER A 67 21.67 20.27 1.12
C SER A 67 20.70 21.38 1.53
N LEU A 68 19.54 21.05 2.09
CA LEU A 68 18.56 22.05 2.56
C LEU A 68 19.11 22.84 3.75
N ALA A 69 19.77 22.17 4.70
CA ALA A 69 20.40 22.82 5.85
C ALA A 69 21.54 23.76 5.44
N SER A 70 22.26 23.46 4.35
CA SER A 70 23.26 24.36 3.78
C SER A 70 22.62 25.58 3.10
N ALA A 71 21.53 25.39 2.36
CA ALA A 71 20.83 26.47 1.69
C ALA A 71 20.25 27.49 2.67
N VAL A 72 19.63 27.02 3.77
CA VAL A 72 19.06 27.90 4.81
C VAL A 72 20.12 28.68 5.60
N LYS A 73 21.35 28.15 5.71
CA LYS A 73 22.47 28.86 6.36
C LYS A 73 23.07 29.97 5.50
N SER A 74 22.79 29.96 4.19
CA SER A 74 23.32 30.93 3.23
C SER A 74 22.40 32.13 3.00
N THR A 75 21.22 32.13 3.63
CA THR A 75 20.23 33.23 3.66
C THR A 75 20.26 33.88 5.03
#